data_AF-A0A6G2VNB1-F1
#
_entry.id   AF-A0A6G2VNB1-F1
#
_cell.length_a   1.000
_cell.length_b   1.000
_cell.length_c   1.000
_cell.angle_alpha   90.00
_cell.angle_beta   90.00
_cell.angle_gamma   90.00
#
_symmetry.space_group_name_H-M   'P 1'
#
loop_
_entity.id
_entity.type
_entity.pdbx_description
1 polymer ?
#
loop_
_entity_poly.entity_id
_entity_poly.type
_entity_poly.pdbx_seq_one_letter_code
_entity_poly.pdbx_strand_id
1 'polypeptide(L)' 'TSPFSAAHLSLNAEVLGPERMLFGTDSPPMAAPLEDFVHMIEKLPLDKASQQLILGGNAQALFDLRSRP' A
#
# COMPACT_ATOMS: atom_id res chain seq x y z
N THR A 1 13.84 6.83 2.43
CA THR A 1 12.59 7.56 2.72
C THR A 1 11.93 6.89 3.90
N SER A 2 11.32 7.62 4.85
CA SER A 2 10.65 6.97 5.99
C SER A 2 9.30 6.43 5.53
N PRO A 3 9.07 5.10 5.50
CA PRO A 3 7.81 4.53 5.02
C PRO A 3 6.63 4.82 5.97
N PHE A 4 6.90 5.27 7.20
CA PHE A 4 5.91 5.53 8.25
C PHE A 4 5.44 6.98 8.30
N SER A 5 4.87 7.48 7.20
CA SER A 5 4.32 8.84 7.18
C SER A 5 3.06 8.90 6.32
N ALA A 6 1.92 9.11 6.99
CA ALA A 6 0.65 9.32 6.31
C ALA A 6 0.69 10.53 5.35
N ALA A 7 1.44 11.58 5.69
CA ALA A 7 1.62 12.74 4.82
C ALA A 7 2.38 12.39 3.54
N HIS A 8 3.46 11.60 3.65
CA HIS A 8 4.22 11.13 2.49
C HIS A 8 3.37 10.20 1.60
N LEU A 9 2.63 9.27 2.21
CA LEU A 9 1.73 8.38 1.47
C LEU A 9 0.60 9.13 0.77
N SER A 10 0.03 10.16 1.42
CA SER A 10 -1.00 11.01 0.81
C SER A 10 -0.46 11.75 -0.42
N LEU A 11 0.74 12.32 -0.32
CA LEU A 11 1.38 12.99 -1.45
C LEU A 11 1.68 12.02 -2.61
N ASN A 12 2.13 10.80 -2.30
CA ASN A 12 2.36 9.77 -3.33
C ASN A 12 1.05 9.40 -4.04
N ALA A 13 -0.05 9.26 -3.30
CA ALA A 13 -1.35 8.96 -3.89
C ALA A 13 -1.86 10.10 -4.78
N GLU A 14 -1.62 11.35 -4.37
CA GLU A 14 -1.98 12.54 -5.16
C GLU A 14 -1.16 12.66 -6.45
N VAL A 15 0.15 12.47 -6.38
CA VAL A 15 1.07 12.72 -7.50
C VAL A 15 1.16 11.53 -8.46
N LEU A 16 1.25 10.30 -7.92
CA LEU A 16 1.47 9.10 -8.72
C LEU A 16 0.17 8.38 -9.09
N GLY A 17 -0.88 8.57 -8.29
CA GLY A 17 -2.12 7.80 -8.35
C GLY A 17 -2.06 6.53 -7.50
N PRO A 18 -3.16 6.17 -6.79
CA PRO A 18 -3.22 4.98 -5.96
C PRO A 18 -3.02 3.67 -6.74
N GLU A 19 -3.33 3.64 -8.04
CA GLU A 19 -3.14 2.49 -8.95
C GLU A 19 -1.66 2.16 -9.23
N ARG A 20 -0.74 3.07 -8.88
CA ARG A 20 0.71 2.89 -9.06
C ARG A 20 1.46 2.61 -7.75
N MET A 21 0.74 2.53 -6.64
CA MET A 21 1.32 2.30 -5.32
C MET A 21 1.23 0.83 -4.92
N LEU A 22 2.27 0.32 -4.26
CA LEU A 22 2.31 -1.04 -3.70
C LEU A 22 2.52 -0.96 -2.19
N PHE A 23 1.76 -1.78 -1.45
CA PHE A 23 2.01 -2.04 -0.05
C PHE A 23 3.14 -3.06 0.14
N GLY A 24 4.08 -2.77 1.04
CA GLY A 24 5.15 -3.68 1.44
C GLY A 24 5.57 -3.42 2.87
N THR A 25 5.81 -4.48 3.64
CA THR A 25 6.15 -4.39 5.07
C THR A 25 7.65 -4.23 5.33
N ASP A 26 8.48 -4.50 4.31
CA ASP A 26 9.94 -4.60 4.44
C ASP A 26 10.38 -5.62 5.51
N SER A 27 9.61 -6.71 5.69
CA SER A 27 9.90 -7.73 6.68
C SER A 27 10.58 -8.95 6.06
N PRO A 28 11.69 -9.43 6.64
CA PRO A 28 12.68 -8.70 7.45
C PRO A 28 13.49 -7.71 6.59
N PRO A 29 13.97 -6.54 7.11
CA PRO A 29 14.36 -6.27 8.51
C PRO A 29 13.37 -5.51 9.40
N MET A 30 12.28 -4.96 8.86
CA MET A 30 11.32 -4.17 9.65
C MET A 30 10.43 -5.09 10.48
N ALA A 31 10.54 -4.97 11.81
CA ALA A 31 9.74 -5.69 12.79
C ALA A 31 8.75 -4.73 13.48
N ALA A 32 7.65 -4.44 12.80
CA ALA A 32 6.49 -3.76 13.37
C ALA A 32 5.23 -4.60 13.11
N PRO A 33 4.17 -4.50 13.95
CA PRO A 33 2.91 -5.18 13.71
C PRO A 33 2.35 -4.84 12.33
N LEU A 34 1.89 -5.86 11.58
CA LEU A 34 1.31 -5.68 10.23
C LEU A 34 0.13 -4.70 10.26
N GLU A 35 -0.66 -4.76 11.33
CA GLU A 35 -1.84 -3.95 11.57
C GLU A 35 -1.52 -2.45 11.55
N ASP A 36 -0.35 -2.05 12.07
CA ASP A 36 0.04 -0.64 12.09
C ASP A 36 0.23 -0.07 10.69
N PHE A 37 0.76 -0.88 9.77
CA PHE A 37 0.92 -0.49 8.37
C PHE A 37 -0.42 -0.46 7.63
N VAL A 38 -1.28 -1.45 7.87
CA VAL A 38 -2.62 -1.52 7.25
C VAL A 38 -3.45 -0.30 7.66
N HIS A 39 -3.50 0.02 8.96
CA HIS A 39 -4.21 1.19 9.47
C HIS A 39 -3.69 2.51 8.90
N MET A 40 -2.42 2.58 8.47
CA MET A 40 -1.88 3.78 7.84
C MET A 40 -2.49 4.01 6.45
N ILE A 41 -2.71 2.94 5.67
CA ILE A 41 -3.38 3.02 4.37
C ILE A 41 -4.87 3.34 4.54
N GLU A 42 -5.52 2.76 5.53
CA GLU A 42 -6.95 2.98 5.79
C GLU A 42 -7.30 4.42 6.21
N LYS A 43 -6.33 5.14 6.78
CA LYS A 43 -6.46 6.55 7.18
C LYS A 43 -6.17 7.54 6.06
N LEU A 44 -5.71 7.09 4.89
CA LEU A 44 -5.52 7.98 3.74
C LEU A 44 -6.88 8.51 3.25
N PRO A 45 -6.94 9.75 2.76
CA PRO A 45 -8.16 10.36 2.20
C PRO A 45 -8.48 9.81 0.81
N LEU A 46 -8.60 8.48 0.70
CA LEU A 46 -8.89 7.72 -0.51
C LEU A 46 -10.19 6.95 -0.33
N ASP A 47 -10.87 6.65 -1.43
CA ASP A 47 -12.01 5.75 -1.39
C ASP A 47 -11.57 4.31 -1.06
N LYS A 48 -12.54 3.48 -0.65
CA LYS A 48 -12.25 2.10 -0.25
C LYS A 48 -11.68 1.26 -1.39
N ALA A 49 -12.08 1.53 -2.63
CA ALA A 49 -11.55 0.82 -3.80
C ALA A 49 -10.05 1.09 -3.99
N SER A 50 -9.64 2.35 -3.90
CA SER A 50 -8.23 2.77 -4.00
C SER A 50 -7.39 2.20 -2.86
N GLN A 51 -7.93 2.16 -1.63
CA GLN A 51 -7.24 1.52 -0.50
C GLN A 51 -6.97 0.03 -0.79
N GLN A 52 -7.96 -0.69 -1.34
CA GLN A 52 -7.81 -2.11 -1.70
C GLN A 52 -6.84 -2.34 -2.87
N LEU A 53 -6.75 -1.41 -3.82
CA LEU A 53 -5.71 -1.44 -4.85
C LEU A 53 -4.31 -1.42 -4.22
N ILE A 54 -4.05 -0.50 -3.29
CA ILE A 54 -2.74 -0.37 -2.63
C ILE A 54 -2.43 -1.60 -1.77
N LEU A 55 -3.40 -2.08 -0.99
CA LEU A 55 -3.23 -3.20 -0.05
C LEU A 55 -2.99 -4.56 -0.74
N GLY A 56 -3.30 -4.68 -2.03
CA GLY A 56 -2.98 -5.91 -2.76
C GLY A 56 -3.46 -5.98 -4.20
N GLY A 57 -4.49 -5.22 -4.59
CA GLY A 57 -5.02 -5.27 -5.96
C GLY A 57 -3.98 -4.95 -7.04
N ASN A 58 -3.14 -3.94 -6.80
CA ASN A 58 -2.06 -3.55 -7.71
C ASN A 58 -0.97 -4.64 -7.77
N ALA A 59 -0.59 -5.21 -6.63
CA ALA A 59 0.39 -6.30 -6.59
C ALA A 59 -0.12 -7.55 -7.33
N GLN A 60 -1.40 -7.90 -7.15
CA GLN A 60 -2.04 -9.00 -7.86
C GLN A 60 -2.00 -8.82 -9.37
N ALA A 61 -2.26 -7.60 -9.86
CA ALA A 61 -2.23 -7.29 -11.29
C ALA A 61 -0.80 -7.22 -11.84
N LEU A 62 0.11 -6.55 -11.14
CA LEU A 62 1.48 -6.31 -11.59
C LEU A 62 2.33 -7.59 -11.62
N PHE A 63 2.16 -8.46 -10.62
CA PHE A 63 2.92 -9.70 -10.50
C PHE A 63 2.16 -10.94 -10.96
N ASP A 64 0.97 -10.75 -11.54
CA ASP A 64 0.10 -11.81 -12.05
C ASP A 64 -0.13 -12.94 -11.01
N LEU A 65 -0.51 -12.55 -9.79
CA LEU A 65 -0.57 -13.49 -8.65
C LEU A 65 -1.80 -14.42 -8.69
N ARG A 66 -2.80 -14.12 -9.52
CA ARG A 66 -4.05 -14.89 -9.62
C ARG A 66 -4.01 -15.99 -10.68
N SER A 67 -2.99 -16.00 -11.53
CA SER A 67 -2.80 -17.00 -12.59
C SER A 67 -1.94 -18.19 -12.15
N ARG A 68 -1.35 -18.13 -10.94
CA ARG A 68 -0.56 -19.23 -10.39
C ARG A 68 -1.49 -20.28 -9.76
N PRO A 69 -1.35 -21.57 -10.13
CA PRO A 69 -2.15 -22.67 -9.61
C PRO A 69 -1.94 -22.91 -8.11
#